data_AF-A0A5C3LMA4-F1
#
_entry.id   AF-A0A5C3LMA4-F1
#
_cell.length_a   1.000
_cell.length_b   1.000
_cell.length_c   1.000
_cell.angle_alpha   90.00
_cell.angle_beta   90.00
_cell.angle_gamma   90.00
#
_symmetry.space_group_name_H-M   'P 1'
#
loop_
_entity.id
_entity.type
_entity.pdbx_description
1 polymer ?
#
loop_
_entity_poly.entity_id
_entity_poly.type
_entity_poly.pdbx_seq_one_letter_code
_entity_poly.pdbx_strand_id
1 'polypeptide(L)'
;SESLLSTEAIAYWTSFIEKGDPNARKKSNSPGWPVFEDATDVRLRFIRGNNNNTDTRTEGISSQEIQRCQFWMSENVTAETGV
;
A
#
# COMPACT_ATOMS: atom_id res chain seq x y z
N SER A 1 -0.50 -17.61 4.19
CA SER A 1 0.84 -18.22 4.01
C SER A 1 1.81 -17.14 3.55
N GLU A 2 3.00 -17.09 4.12
CA GLU A 2 4.04 -16.11 3.80
C GLU A 2 4.54 -16.26 2.36
N SER A 3 4.63 -17.49 1.83
CA SER A 3 5.03 -17.72 0.44
C SER A 3 4.00 -17.18 -0.55
N LEU A 4 2.70 -17.33 -0.25
CA LEU A 4 1.64 -16.75 -1.08
C LEU A 4 1.67 -15.22 -1.06
N LEU A 5 1.85 -14.63 0.12
CA LEU A 5 1.94 -13.17 0.27
C LEU A 5 3.18 -12.60 -0.45
N SER A 6 4.32 -13.26 -0.33
CA SER A 6 5.55 -12.90 -1.04
C SER A 6 5.36 -12.97 -2.55
N THR A 7 4.77 -14.06 -3.06
CA THR A 7 4.49 -14.21 -4.50
C THR A 7 3.57 -13.12 -5.01
N GLU A 8 2.54 -12.75 -4.24
CA GLU A 8 1.63 -11.66 -4.59
C GLU A 8 2.36 -10.30 -4.60
N ALA A 9 3.14 -9.98 -3.57
CA ALA A 9 3.91 -8.73 -3.51
C ALA A 9 4.91 -8.60 -4.67
N ILE A 10 5.60 -9.69 -5.02
CA ILE A 10 6.52 -9.73 -6.16
C ILE A 10 5.76 -9.50 -7.48
N ALA A 11 4.56 -10.06 -7.65
CA ALA A 11 3.75 -9.86 -8.85
C ALA A 11 3.37 -8.38 -9.06
N TYR A 12 2.96 -7.68 -7.99
CA TYR A 12 2.71 -6.24 -8.09
C TYR A 12 3.98 -5.45 -8.43
N TRP A 13 5.10 -5.73 -7.77
CA TRP A 13 6.36 -5.02 -8.03
C TRP A 13 6.88 -5.22 -9.44
N THR A 14 6.87 -6.45 -9.94
CA THR A 14 7.31 -6.76 -11.32
C THR A 14 6.37 -6.17 -12.37
N SER A 15 5.05 -6.16 -12.12
CA SER A 15 4.09 -5.45 -12.97
C SER A 15 4.38 -3.96 -13.05
N PHE A 16 4.64 -3.32 -11.90
CA PHE A 16 4.98 -1.91 -11.84
C PHE A 16 6.28 -1.59 -12.58
N ILE A 17 7.33 -2.41 -12.39
CA ILE A 17 8.61 -2.22 -13.11
C ILE A 17 8.42 -2.32 -14.62
N GLU A 18 7.59 -3.25 -15.11
CA GLU A 18 7.41 -3.46 -16.54
C GLU A 18 6.52 -2.40 -17.21
N LYS A 19 5.47 -1.94 -16.53
CA LYS A 19 4.38 -1.14 -17.15
C LYS A 19 4.10 0.20 -16.48
N GLY A 20 4.72 0.48 -15.34
CA GLY A 20 4.35 1.63 -14.49
C GLY A 20 3.00 1.46 -13.79
N ASP A 21 2.31 0.32 -13.96
CA ASP A 21 1.04 0.00 -13.32
C ASP A 21 1.15 -1.34 -12.57
N PRO A 22 1.03 -1.35 -11.22
CA PRO A 22 1.06 -2.59 -10.44
C PRO A 22 -0.11 -3.52 -10.78
N ASN A 23 -1.19 -3.05 -11.40
CA ASN A 23 -2.36 -3.85 -11.77
C ASN A 23 -2.24 -4.57 -13.11
N ALA A 24 -1.33 -4.14 -13.99
CA ALA A 24 -1.27 -4.64 -15.36
C ALA A 24 -0.98 -6.16 -15.46
N ARG A 25 -0.22 -6.71 -14.52
CA ARG A 25 0.23 -8.12 -14.47
C ARG A 25 0.21 -8.73 -13.07
N LYS A 26 -0.58 -8.17 -12.15
CA LYS A 26 -0.84 -8.79 -10.84
C LYS A 26 -1.54 -10.14 -11.00
N LYS A 27 -1.53 -10.97 -9.95
CA LYS A 27 -2.29 -12.22 -9.96
C LYS A 27 -3.79 -11.94 -10.10
N SER A 28 -4.51 -12.83 -10.79
CA SER A 28 -5.93 -12.65 -11.11
C SER A 28 -6.83 -12.52 -9.87
N ASN A 29 -6.46 -13.19 -8.77
CA ASN A 29 -7.20 -13.17 -7.51
C ASN A 29 -6.73 -12.06 -6.54
N SER A 30 -5.68 -11.32 -6.88
CA SER A 30 -5.24 -10.18 -6.07
C SER A 30 -6.21 -9.01 -6.24
N PRO A 31 -6.48 -8.20 -5.20
CA PRO A 31 -7.31 -6.99 -5.33
C PRO A 31 -6.71 -5.96 -6.31
N GLY A 32 -7.43 -4.88 -6.60
CA GLY A 32 -6.83 -3.74 -7.31
C GLY A 32 -5.95 -2.92 -6.35
N TRP A 33 -4.77 -2.51 -6.80
CA TRP A 33 -3.99 -1.47 -6.12
C TRP A 33 -4.52 -0.10 -6.57
N PRO A 34 -5.19 0.67 -5.69
CA PRO A 34 -5.73 1.97 -6.07
C PRO A 34 -4.62 2.97 -6.38
N VAL A 35 -4.86 3.85 -7.34
CA VAL A 35 -3.97 5.00 -7.58
C VAL A 35 -4.05 5.92 -6.37
N PHE A 36 -2.90 6.44 -5.94
CA PHE A 36 -2.83 7.46 -4.89
C PHE A 36 -3.01 8.84 -5.53
N GLU A 37 -4.14 9.48 -5.25
CA GLU A 37 -4.51 10.84 -5.64
C GLU A 37 -4.90 11.64 -4.38
N ASP A 38 -4.86 12.98 -4.44
CA ASP A 38 -5.10 13.87 -3.28
C ASP A 38 -6.45 13.65 -2.56
N ALA A 39 -7.44 13.06 -3.24
CA ALA A 39 -8.77 12.76 -2.70
C ALA A 39 -8.95 11.29 -2.27
N THR A 40 -7.92 10.46 -2.40
CA THR A 40 -7.98 9.02 -2.11
C THR A 40 -7.23 8.68 -0.84
N ASP A 41 -7.95 8.69 0.27
CA ASP A 41 -7.50 8.16 1.56
C ASP A 41 -7.57 6.63 1.58
N VAL A 42 -6.98 5.96 0.58
CA VAL A 42 -6.96 4.50 0.50
C VAL A 42 -5.57 3.97 0.19
N ARG A 43 -5.25 2.81 0.75
CA ARG A 43 -4.02 2.08 0.47
C ARG A 43 -4.30 0.62 0.21
N LEU A 44 -3.42 -0.02 -0.56
CA LEU A 44 -3.36 -1.47 -0.59
C LEU A 44 -2.55 -1.96 0.62
N ARG A 45 -3.15 -2.81 1.46
CA ARG A 45 -2.46 -3.45 2.58
C ARG A 45 -2.21 -4.92 2.27
N PHE A 46 -0.93 -5.31 2.27
CA PHE A 46 -0.50 -6.70 2.19
C PHE A 46 -0.71 -7.40 3.53
N ILE A 47 -1.53 -8.46 3.55
CA ILE A 47 -1.88 -9.18 4.78
C ILE A 47 -1.74 -10.68 4.54
N ARG A 48 -1.05 -11.36 5.45
CA ARG A 48 -0.96 -12.82 5.45
C ARG A 48 -2.36 -13.40 5.67
N GLY A 49 -2.84 -14.16 4.69
CA GLY A 49 -4.02 -15.00 4.83
C GLY A 49 -3.67 -16.44 5.21
N ASN A 50 -4.49 -17.39 4.76
CA ASN A 50 -4.35 -18.82 5.04
C ASN A 50 -3.44 -19.55 4.02
N ASN A 51 -3.52 -20.89 3.95
CA ASN A 51 -2.68 -21.69 3.06
C ASN A 51 -3.05 -21.61 1.58
N ASN A 52 -4.20 -21.02 1.25
CA ASN A 52 -4.73 -20.95 -0.11
C ASN A 52 -4.77 -19.52 -0.65
N ASN A 53 -5.01 -18.52 0.22
CA ASN A 53 -5.18 -17.13 -0.18
C ASN A 53 -4.41 -16.15 0.73
N THR A 54 -4.18 -14.96 0.21
CA THR A 54 -3.77 -13.78 0.99
C THR A 54 -5.02 -13.04 1.47
N ASP A 55 -4.87 -12.26 2.54
CA ASP A 55 -5.93 -11.36 3.04
C ASP A 55 -5.65 -9.92 2.58
N THR A 56 -4.81 -9.77 1.56
CA THR A 56 -4.47 -8.48 0.96
C THR A 56 -5.74 -7.77 0.52
N ARG A 57 -5.87 -6.50 0.88
CA ARG A 57 -7.08 -5.71 0.63
C ARG A 57 -6.78 -4.23 0.57
N THR A 58 -7.68 -3.51 -0.09
CA THR A 58 -7.73 -2.05 -0.01
C THR A 58 -8.38 -1.66 1.31
N GLU A 59 -7.79 -0.68 1.99
CA GLU A 59 -8.36 -0.12 3.22
C GLU A 59 -8.25 1.41 3.21
N GLY A 60 -9.15 2.05 3.95
CA GLY A 60 -9.10 3.49 4.18
C GLY A 60 -7.97 3.87 5.13
N ILE A 61 -7.32 5.00 4.86
CA ILE A 61 -6.39 5.66 5.77
C ILE A 61 -7.23 6.44 6.77
N SER A 62 -7.03 6.21 8.07
CA SER A 62 -7.85 6.85 9.09
C SER A 62 -7.50 8.33 9.25
N SER A 63 -8.46 9.15 9.70
CA SER A 63 -8.21 10.55 10.00
C SER A 63 -7.12 10.74 11.06
N GLN A 64 -6.99 9.80 12.01
CA GLN A 64 -5.91 9.85 13.00
C GLN A 64 -4.53 9.60 12.37
N GLU A 65 -4.43 8.69 11.39
CA GLU A 65 -3.17 8.48 10.65
C GLU A 65 -2.81 9.74 9.85
N ILE A 66 -3.79 10.35 9.17
CA ILE A 66 -3.61 11.60 8.40
C ILE A 66 -3.16 12.74 9.32
N GLN A 67 -3.83 12.93 10.45
CA GLN A 67 -3.46 13.97 11.43
C GLN A 67 -2.05 13.78 11.97
N ARG A 68 -1.63 12.53 12.21
CA ARG A 68 -0.25 12.24 12.64
C ARG A 68 0.76 12.59 11.55
N CYS A 69 0.46 12.30 10.28
CA CYS A 69 1.31 12.73 9.17
C CYS A 69 1.41 14.25 9.09
N GLN A 70 0.28 14.97 9.19
CA GLN A 70 0.26 16.44 9.19
C GLN A 70 1.07 17.04 10.33
N PHE A 71 1.00 16.44 11.53
CA PHE A 71 1.81 16.87 12.66
C PHE A 71 3.31 16.75 12.37
N TRP A 72 3.77 15.58 11.92
CA TRP A 72 5.19 15.34 11.65
C TRP A 72 5.72 16.16 10.47
N MET A 73 4.86 16.50 9.51
CA MET A 73 5.20 17.34 8.36
C MET A 73 5.03 18.84 8.64
N SER A 74 4.63 19.25 9.84
CA SER A 74 4.50 20.67 10.20
C SER A 74 5.86 21.34 10.30
N GLU A 75 5.93 22.64 9.96
CA GLU A 75 7.19 23.41 9.93
C GLU A 75 7.90 23.36 11.29
N ASN A 76 7.17 23.62 12.38
CA ASN A 76 7.74 23.64 13.72
C ASN A 76 8.32 22.28 14.14
N VAL A 77 7.63 21.18 13.81
CA VAL A 77 8.13 19.84 14.15
C VAL A 77 9.32 19.49 13.27
N THR A 78 9.23 19.75 11.97
CA THR A 78 10.31 19.46 11.02
C THR A 78 11.58 20.28 11.31
N ALA A 79 11.46 21.54 11.75
CA ALA A 79 12.60 22.38 12.12
C ALA A 79 13.39 21.83 13.31
N GLU A 80 12.73 21.11 14.24
CA GLU A 80 13.35 20.54 15.43
C GLU A 80 13.78 19.08 15.24
N THR A 81 13.14 18.33 14.33
CA THR A 81 13.37 16.89 14.13
C THR A 81 14.01 16.53 12.80
N GLY A 82 14.18 17.49 11.89
CA GLY A 82 14.89 17.31 10.63
C GLY A 82 16.38 17.12 10.89
N VAL A 83 16.88 15.90 10.71
CA VAL A 83 18.32 15.59 10.66
C VAL A 83 18.85 15.80 9.25
#